data_AF-A0A1M3I971-F1
#
_entry.id   AF-A0A1M3I971-F1
#
_cell.length_a   1.000
_cell.length_b   1.000
_cell.length_c   1.000
_cell.angle_alpha   90.00
_cell.angle_beta   90.00
_cell.angle_gamma   90.00
#
_symmetry.space_group_name_H-M   'P 1'
#
loop_
_entity.id
_entity.type
_entity.pdbx_description
1 polymer ?
#
loop_
_entity_poly.entity_id
_entity_poly.type
_entity_poly.pdbx_seq_one_letter_code
_entity_poly.pdbx_strand_id
1 'polypeptide(L)' 'MNIGPFQILIIAVIILVLFGRGRISEMMGDFGKGVKSFRKGISEDDTPSAPTARIDAAKNGNGQADPNQPKTTDNSTSN' A
#
# COMPACT_ATOMS: atom_id res chain seq x y z
N MET A 1 25.67 2.27 30.14
CA MET A 1 25.63 2.23 28.66
C MET A 1 24.18 2.10 28.24
N ASN A 2 23.56 3.21 27.84
CA ASN A 2 22.15 3.20 27.47
C ASN A 2 22.03 2.78 26.02
N ILE A 3 21.35 1.68 25.77
CA ILE A 3 20.97 1.28 24.40
C ILE A 3 19.89 2.27 23.97
N GLY A 4 20.34 3.32 23.28
CA GLY A 4 19.46 4.36 22.76
C GLY A 4 18.79 3.93 21.46
N PRO A 5 17.77 4.68 21.02
CA PRO A 5 17.10 4.45 19.73
C PRO A 5 18.09 4.44 18.55
N PHE A 6 19.19 5.17 18.66
CA PHE A 6 20.29 5.16 17.67
C PHE A 6 20.94 3.78 17.50
N GLN A 7 21.13 3.01 18.58
CA GLN A 7 21.72 1.66 18.51
C GLN A 7 20.79 0.70 17.76
N ILE A 8 19.48 0.77 18.05
CA ILE A 8 18.48 -0.07 17.40
C ILE A 8 18.39 0.25 15.90
N LEU A 9 18.49 1.53 15.52
CA LEU A 9 18.49 1.93 14.11
C LEU A 9 19.68 1.32 13.36
N ILE A 10 20.88 1.37 13.94
CA ILE A 10 22.09 0.76 13.35
C ILE A 10 21.90 -0.75 13.16
N ILE A 11 21.33 -1.44 14.16
CA ILE A 11 21.03 -2.88 14.08
C ILE A 11 19.96 -3.17 13.01
N ALA A 12 18.95 -2.32 12.87
CA ALA A 12 17.94 -2.49 11.83
C ALA A 12 18.54 -2.35 10.41
N VAL A 13 19.51 -1.44 10.23
CA VAL A 13 20.19 -1.26 8.93
C VAL A 13 21.02 -2.48 8.55
N ILE A 14 21.81 -3.05 9.48
CA ILE A 14 22.59 -4.26 9.20
C ILE A 14 21.68 -5.45 8.83
N ILE A 15 20.56 -5.63 9.55
CA ILE A 15 19.57 -6.67 9.21
C ILE A 15 18.96 -6.40 7.82
N LEU A 16 18.62 -5.15 7.50
CA LEU A 16 18.09 -4.78 6.19
C LEU A 16 19.08 -5.07 5.04
N VAL A 17 20.38 -4.89 5.26
CA VAL A 17 21.42 -5.19 4.27
C VAL A 17 21.61 -6.71 4.09
N LEU A 18 21.62 -7.48 5.19
CA LEU A 18 21.80 -8.94 5.17
C LEU A 18 20.62 -9.66 4.50
N PHE A 19 19.40 -9.26 4.85
CA PHE A 19 18.18 -9.90 4.35
C PHE A 19 17.65 -9.23 3.07
N GLY A 20 18.06 -8.00 2.80
CA GLY A 20 17.59 -7.19 1.68
C GLY A 20 16.16 -6.66 1.90
N ARG A 21 15.85 -5.53 1.24
CA ARG A 21 14.51 -4.90 1.31
C ARG A 21 13.38 -5.78 0.77
N GLY A 22 13.65 -6.65 -0.19
CA GLY A 22 12.65 -7.48 -0.85
C GLY A 22 12.05 -8.55 0.07
N ARG A 23 12.92 -9.29 0.79
CA ARG A 23 12.49 -10.36 1.70
C ARG A 23 11.71 -9.83 2.90
N ILE A 24 12.18 -8.73 3.50
CA ILE A 24 11.50 -8.11 4.64
C ILE A 24 10.12 -7.57 4.25
N SER A 25 9.98 -6.95 3.06
CA SER A 25 8.69 -6.42 2.62
C SER A 25 7.65 -7.50 2.36
N GLU A 26 8.06 -8.65 1.80
CA GLU A 26 7.18 -9.78 1.54
C GLU A 26 6.73 -10.43 2.87
N MET A 27 7.68 -10.69 3.78
CA MET A 27 7.39 -11.25 5.12
C MET A 27 6.54 -10.31 5.98
N MET A 28 6.80 -8.99 5.93
CA MET A 28 6.02 -8.01 6.69
C MET A 28 4.59 -7.86 6.13
N GLY A 29 4.40 -8.10 4.83
CA GLY A 29 3.07 -8.13 4.21
C GLY A 29 2.20 -9.26 4.76
N ASP A 30 2.74 -10.47 4.84
CA ASP A 30 2.01 -11.63 5.36
C ASP A 30 1.84 -11.58 6.88
N PHE A 31 2.86 -11.13 7.61
CA PHE A 31 2.77 -10.87 9.04
C PHE A 31 1.71 -9.78 9.35
N GLY A 32 1.70 -8.68 8.58
CA GLY A 32 0.72 -7.60 8.75
C GLY A 32 -0.72 -8.04 8.51
N LYS A 33 -0.96 -8.93 7.52
CA LYS A 33 -2.28 -9.55 7.32
C LYS A 33 -2.67 -10.42 8.51
N GLY A 34 -1.76 -11.25 9.03
CA GLY A 34 -1.99 -12.09 10.21
C GLY A 34 -2.34 -11.28 11.46
N VAL A 35 -1.55 -10.24 11.74
CA VAL A 35 -1.79 -9.32 12.87
C VAL A 35 -3.10 -8.54 12.69
N LYS A 36 -3.43 -8.09 11.46
CA LYS A 36 -4.70 -7.41 11.18
C LYS A 36 -5.90 -8.31 11.43
N SER A 37 -5.85 -9.56 10.99
CA SER A 37 -6.91 -10.55 11.25
C SER A 37 -7.03 -10.89 12.73
N PHE A 38 -5.89 -11.00 13.44
CA PHE A 38 -5.88 -11.20 14.89
C PHE A 38 -6.52 -10.02 15.65
N ARG A 39 -6.17 -8.78 15.28
CA ARG A 39 -6.79 -7.59 15.86
C ARG A 39 -8.27 -7.49 15.54
N LYS A 40 -8.66 -7.83 14.30
CA LYS A 40 -10.06 -7.84 13.89
C LYS A 40 -10.87 -8.87 14.68
N GLY A 41 -10.35 -10.08 14.86
CA GLY A 41 -11.00 -11.12 15.66
C GLY A 41 -11.19 -10.71 17.12
N ILE A 42 -10.24 -9.98 17.72
CA ILE A 42 -10.38 -9.45 19.09
C ILE A 42 -11.37 -8.27 19.15
N SER A 43 -11.45 -7.45 18.10
CA SER A 43 -12.34 -6.27 18.07
C SER A 43 -13.79 -6.59 17.62
N GLU A 44 -14.03 -7.72 16.95
CA GLU A 44 -15.37 -8.17 16.55
C GLU A 44 -16.23 -8.65 17.73
N ASP A 45 -15.62 -9.01 18.87
CA ASP A 45 -16.35 -9.29 20.12
C ASP A 45 -17.02 -8.03 20.72
N ASP A 46 -16.64 -6.81 20.27
CA ASP A 46 -17.17 -5.54 20.81
C ASP A 46 -17.92 -4.66 19.79
N THR A 47 -17.81 -4.86 18.46
CA THR A 47 -18.54 -4.04 17.45
C THR A 47 -18.73 -4.73 16.08
N PRO A 48 -19.91 -4.59 15.42
CA PRO A 48 -20.10 -5.08 14.05
C PRO A 48 -19.32 -4.20 13.05
N SER A 49 -18.37 -4.82 12.33
CA SER A 49 -17.30 -4.15 11.58
C SER A 49 -17.74 -3.56 10.23
N ALA A 50 -17.39 -2.29 9.98
CA ALA A 50 -17.48 -1.61 8.69
C ALA A 50 -16.49 -2.19 7.65
N PRO A 51 -16.84 -2.20 6.34
CA PRO A 51 -16.05 -2.87 5.31
C PRO A 51 -14.73 -2.13 5.08
N THR A 52 -13.61 -2.75 5.47
CA THR A 52 -12.28 -2.20 5.24
C THR A 52 -11.99 -2.22 3.74
N ALA A 53 -11.88 -1.04 3.14
CA ALA A 53 -11.65 -0.81 1.72
C ALA A 53 -10.52 -1.67 1.15
N ARG A 54 -10.82 -2.26 -0.02
CA ARG A 54 -9.95 -3.05 -0.89
C ARG A 54 -8.60 -2.37 -1.11
N ILE A 55 -7.53 -2.99 -0.62
CA ILE A 55 -6.16 -2.77 -1.12
C ILE A 55 -5.95 -3.80 -2.23
N ASP A 56 -6.73 -3.72 -3.30
CA ASP A 56 -6.62 -4.56 -4.50
C ASP A 56 -6.82 -3.72 -5.78
N ALA A 57 -6.47 -2.43 -5.73
CA ALA A 57 -6.64 -1.49 -6.84
C ALA A 57 -5.32 -1.03 -7.48
N ALA A 58 -4.24 -1.83 -7.38
CA ALA A 58 -2.95 -1.47 -7.96
C ALA A 58 -2.20 -2.69 -8.54
N LYS A 59 -2.88 -3.59 -9.27
CA LYS A 59 -2.19 -4.48 -10.22
C LYS A 59 -3.12 -5.02 -11.30
N ASN A 60 -3.56 -4.14 -12.21
CA ASN A 60 -3.88 -4.56 -13.56
C ASN A 60 -3.57 -3.40 -14.52
N GLY A 61 -2.28 -3.20 -14.79
CA GLY A 61 -1.85 -2.48 -15.97
C GLY A 61 -1.91 -3.45 -17.14
N ASN A 62 -2.75 -3.13 -18.13
CA ASN A 62 -2.61 -3.39 -19.58
C ASN A 62 -4.00 -3.29 -20.24
N GLY A 63 -4.24 -2.26 -21.06
CA GLY A 63 -5.37 -2.26 -22.00
C GLY A 63 -5.94 -0.89 -22.36
N GLN A 64 -5.39 -0.31 -23.43
CA GLN A 64 -6.04 0.60 -24.39
C GLN A 64 -6.27 2.08 -23.99
N ALA A 65 -5.33 2.94 -24.42
CA ALA A 65 -5.65 4.29 -24.85
C ALA A 65 -6.12 4.21 -26.32
N ASP A 66 -7.41 4.46 -26.58
CA ASP A 66 -7.98 4.66 -27.91
C ASP A 66 -8.20 6.18 -28.13
N PRO A 67 -7.61 6.79 -29.19
CA PRO A 67 -7.44 8.23 -29.35
C PRO A 67 -8.62 9.02 -29.95
N ASN A 68 -9.83 8.46 -30.10
CA ASN A 68 -10.91 9.16 -30.78
C ASN A 68 -12.08 9.53 -29.86
N GLN A 69 -12.08 10.75 -29.29
CA GLN A 69 -13.19 11.72 -29.43
C GLN A 69 -12.73 13.13 -28.97
N PRO A 70 -12.61 14.11 -29.89
CA PRO A 70 -12.21 15.47 -29.57
C PRO A 70 -13.38 16.26 -28.97
N LYS A 71 -13.18 16.84 -27.78
CA LYS A 71 -13.98 17.97 -27.30
C LYS A 71 -13.19 19.25 -27.52
N THR A 72 -13.52 20.00 -28.56
CA THR A 72 -13.16 21.42 -28.67
C THR A 72 -14.42 22.22 -28.96
N THR A 73 -14.90 22.87 -27.90
CA THR A 73 -15.55 24.18 -28.00
C THR A 73 -14.58 25.13 -28.69
N ASP A 74 -14.93 25.72 -29.82
CA ASP A 74 -14.62 27.13 -30.02
C ASP A 74 -15.57 27.79 -31.03
N ASN A 75 -15.74 29.05 -30.75
CA ASN A 75 -16.61 30.09 -31.24
C ASN A 75 -16.23 30.57 -32.66
N SER A 76 -17.05 31.48 -33.18
CA SER A 76 -16.71 32.49 -34.18
C SER A 76 -16.73 32.12 -35.68
N THR A 77 -17.70 32.77 -36.35
CA THR A 77 -17.41 33.79 -37.38
C THR A 77 -17.31 33.34 -38.84
N SER A 78 -18.37 33.71 -39.55
CA SER A 78 -18.35 34.46 -40.82
C SER A 78 -18.09 33.71 -42.14
N ASN A 79 -19.17 33.73 -42.92
CA ASN A 79 -19.29 34.11 -44.34
C ASN A 79 -19.82 33.00 -45.24
#